data_AF-A0A524ND41-F1
#
_entry.id   AF-A0A524ND41-F1
#
_cell.length_a   1.000
_cell.length_b   1.000
_cell.length_c   1.000
_cell.angle_alpha   90.00
_cell.angle_beta   90.00
_cell.angle_gamma   90.00
#
_symmetry.space_group_name_H-M   'P 1'
#
loop_
_entity.id
_entity.type
_entity.pdbx_description
1 polymer ?
#
loop_
_entity_poly.entity_id
_entity_poly.type
_entity_poly.pdbx_seq_one_letter_code
_entity_poly.pdbx_strand_id
1 'polypeptide(L)'
;MSQLAKDRKGERGVVLVLFVLASIVVFAVTGLCVDLGMAYVRRSTLAKAADAGALAGARHTHKGDQGLKQIVRKVAQANYGIAMEDETEGGNYKVKIIRPGDDVVRIEVLGDTVSPTFFTKMLGREDVTIKVASEATRFPLDMSLVLDLSYSLQRNNAFDDMQDAASGFLQNFDDNTDQFGIVTYSTWAEEVMSLRKNFTSTGTSIIDGLAAISDTNISEGLRLAKAQHDSALPRTAALKVVVLFTDGRPTAFADNFWMDGATDTCAAEETSGTSGAVGFARIVGSGSATGYLGSAPGGTTSGSGIDSD
;
A
#
# COMPACT_ATOMS: atom_id res chain seq x y z
N MET A 1 -4.52 88.59 1.00
CA MET A 1 -4.49 87.24 0.40
C MET A 1 -3.28 86.97 -0.53
N SER A 2 -2.32 87.89 -0.74
CA SER A 2 -1.25 87.70 -1.75
C SER A 2 -0.11 86.75 -1.34
N GLN A 3 0.25 86.68 -0.05
CA GLN A 3 1.44 85.91 0.40
C GLN A 3 1.23 84.38 0.33
N LEU A 4 0.03 83.87 0.66
CA LEU A 4 -0.30 82.43 0.63
C LEU A 4 -0.20 81.78 -0.76
N ALA A 5 -0.16 82.58 -1.84
CA ALA A 5 0.01 82.07 -3.20
C ALA A 5 1.50 81.89 -3.60
N LYS A 6 2.44 82.45 -2.82
CA LYS A 6 3.88 82.43 -3.15
C LYS A 6 4.56 81.15 -2.65
N ASP A 7 4.23 80.67 -1.45
CA ASP A 7 4.85 79.48 -0.85
C ASP A 7 4.49 78.17 -1.58
N ARG A 8 3.27 78.07 -2.12
CA ARG A 8 2.84 76.93 -2.96
C ARG A 8 3.68 76.69 -4.22
N LYS A 9 4.58 77.61 -4.60
CA LYS A 9 5.54 77.40 -5.69
C LYS A 9 6.82 76.66 -5.24
N GLY A 10 7.22 76.77 -3.97
CA GLY A 10 8.37 76.05 -3.42
C GLY A 10 8.08 74.58 -3.12
N GLU A 11 6.89 74.29 -2.58
CA GLU A 11 6.46 72.93 -2.21
C GLU A 11 6.44 71.96 -3.41
N ARG A 12 6.16 72.46 -4.62
CA ARG A 12 6.10 71.65 -5.85
C ARG A 12 7.42 70.93 -6.17
N GLY A 13 8.58 71.49 -5.76
CA GLY A 13 9.87 70.84 -5.94
C GLY A 13 10.06 69.67 -4.96
N VAL A 14 9.75 69.88 -3.68
CA VAL A 14 9.89 68.86 -2.62
C VAL A 14 8.95 67.68 -2.86
N VAL A 15 7.71 67.93 -3.28
CA VAL A 15 6.74 66.88 -3.62
C VAL A 15 7.26 65.98 -4.75
N LEU A 16 7.94 66.53 -5.76
CA LEU A 16 8.51 65.74 -6.86
C LEU A 16 9.66 64.85 -6.38
N VAL A 17 10.53 65.35 -5.49
CA VAL A 17 11.61 64.56 -4.88
C VAL A 17 11.05 63.43 -4.02
N LEU A 18 10.08 63.72 -3.14
CA LEU A 18 9.42 62.71 -2.31
C LEU A 18 8.67 61.67 -3.15
N PHE A 19 8.03 62.07 -4.25
CA PHE A 19 7.35 61.17 -5.18
C PHE A 19 8.32 60.20 -5.87
N VAL A 20 9.48 60.69 -6.33
CA VAL A 20 10.51 59.83 -6.95
C VAL A 20 11.07 58.84 -5.93
N LEU A 21 11.39 59.28 -4.71
CA LEU A 21 11.87 58.40 -3.64
C LEU A 21 10.82 57.34 -3.25
N ALA A 22 9.56 57.74 -3.09
CA ALA A 22 8.47 56.80 -2.81
C ALA A 22 8.27 55.79 -3.95
N SER A 23 8.36 56.24 -5.21
CA SER A 23 8.25 55.37 -6.38
C SER A 23 9.34 54.30 -6.41
N ILE A 24 10.60 54.65 -6.13
CA ILE A 24 11.72 53.70 -6.02
C ILE A 24 11.43 52.64 -4.96
N VAL A 25 10.92 53.04 -3.78
CA VAL A 25 10.55 52.11 -2.71
C VAL A 25 9.42 51.16 -3.15
N VAL A 26 8.38 51.67 -3.82
CA VAL A 26 7.29 50.82 -4.35
C VAL A 26 7.83 49.82 -5.37
N PHE A 27 8.65 50.24 -6.33
CA PHE A 27 9.26 49.33 -7.32
C PHE A 27 10.17 48.28 -6.66
N ALA A 28 10.95 48.65 -5.65
CA ALA A 28 11.79 47.70 -4.91
C ALA A 28 10.96 46.65 -4.16
N VAL A 29 9.86 47.04 -3.52
CA VAL A 29 8.94 46.12 -2.82
C VAL A 29 8.18 45.23 -3.81
N THR A 30 7.63 45.79 -4.89
CA THR A 30 6.96 45.01 -5.94
C THR A 30 7.92 44.00 -6.57
N GLY A 31 9.16 44.42 -6.83
CA GLY A 31 10.21 43.56 -7.37
C GLY A 31 10.58 42.41 -6.45
N LEU A 32 10.74 42.68 -5.15
CA LEU A 32 10.95 41.65 -4.12
C LEU A 32 9.79 40.64 -4.09
N CYS A 33 8.53 41.09 -4.21
CA CYS A 33 7.38 40.20 -4.28
C CYS A 33 7.42 39.28 -5.52
N VAL A 34 7.85 39.78 -6.68
CA VAL A 34 8.01 38.98 -7.90
C VAL A 34 9.14 37.96 -7.76
N ASP A 35 10.31 38.38 -7.28
CA ASP A 35 11.46 37.49 -7.06
C ASP A 35 11.12 36.36 -6.08
N LEU A 36 10.44 36.67 -4.97
CA LEU A 36 9.96 35.68 -4.00
C LEU A 36 8.90 34.76 -4.59
N GLY A 37 7.99 35.28 -5.42
CA GLY A 37 6.98 34.47 -6.13
C GLY A 37 7.63 33.45 -7.07
N MET A 38 8.60 33.87 -7.87
CA MET A 38 9.35 32.98 -8.77
C MET A 38 10.16 31.94 -8.00
N ALA A 39 10.83 32.34 -6.92
CA ALA A 39 11.55 31.41 -6.05
C ALA A 39 10.60 30.39 -5.38
N TYR A 40 9.41 30.81 -4.94
CA TYR A 40 8.41 29.93 -4.36
C TYR A 40 7.86 28.91 -5.37
N VAL A 41 7.60 29.32 -6.61
CA VAL A 41 7.18 28.41 -7.69
C VAL A 41 8.27 27.36 -7.95
N ARG A 42 9.53 27.77 -8.10
CA ARG A 42 10.66 26.83 -8.25
C ARG A 42 10.77 25.85 -7.07
N ARG A 43 10.63 26.33 -5.84
CA ARG A 43 10.63 25.49 -4.63
C ARG A 43 9.48 24.46 -4.65
N SER A 44 8.28 24.86 -5.09
CA SER A 44 7.13 23.97 -5.21
C SER A 44 7.36 22.87 -6.25
N THR A 45 7.91 23.20 -7.42
CA THR A 45 8.25 22.22 -8.45
C THR A 45 9.37 21.28 -8.00
N LEU A 46 10.42 21.80 -7.34
CA LEU A 46 11.53 21.01 -6.82
C LEU A 46 11.08 20.02 -5.73
N ALA A 47 10.17 20.45 -4.84
CA ALA A 47 9.61 19.59 -3.80
C ALA A 47 8.78 18.44 -4.41
N LYS A 48 7.83 18.74 -5.31
CA LYS A 48 7.01 17.72 -5.99
C LYS A 48 7.86 16.68 -6.72
N ALA A 49 8.94 17.13 -7.35
CA ALA A 49 9.88 16.26 -8.05
C ALA A 49 10.71 15.39 -7.07
N ALA A 50 11.18 15.95 -5.95
CA ALA A 50 11.83 15.19 -4.89
C ALA A 50 10.90 14.15 -4.24
N ASP A 51 9.62 14.51 -4.00
CA ASP A 51 8.59 13.60 -3.47
C ASP A 51 8.32 12.43 -4.43
N ALA A 52 8.17 12.72 -5.73
CA ALA A 52 8.01 11.70 -6.77
C ALA A 52 9.22 10.75 -6.84
N GLY A 53 10.44 11.30 -6.73
CA GLY A 53 11.67 10.51 -6.63
C GLY A 53 11.69 9.61 -5.40
N ALA A 54 11.38 10.16 -4.22
CA ALA A 54 11.38 9.42 -2.95
C ALA A 54 10.37 8.25 -3.00
N LEU A 55 9.14 8.51 -3.44
CA LEU A 55 8.10 7.49 -3.60
C LEU A 55 8.49 6.41 -4.62
N ALA A 56 9.08 6.79 -5.75
CA ALA A 56 9.56 5.84 -6.74
C ALA A 56 10.68 4.95 -6.20
N GLY A 57 11.61 5.50 -5.40
CA GLY A 57 12.63 4.74 -4.68
C GLY A 57 12.03 3.75 -3.70
N ALA A 58 11.09 4.20 -2.86
CA ALA A 58 10.40 3.35 -1.89
C ALA A 58 9.63 2.18 -2.56
N ARG A 59 9.14 2.35 -3.80
CA ARG A 59 8.50 1.26 -4.57
C ARG A 59 9.46 0.24 -5.19
N HIS A 60 10.75 0.56 -5.35
CA HIS A 60 11.72 -0.27 -6.08
C HIS A 60 12.90 -0.73 -5.20
N THR A 61 12.62 -1.04 -3.93
CA THR A 61 13.59 -1.54 -2.94
C THR A 61 14.40 -2.75 -3.42
N HIS A 62 13.75 -3.69 -4.13
CA HIS A 62 14.37 -4.88 -4.71
C HIS A 62 15.52 -4.61 -5.71
N LYS A 63 15.67 -3.40 -6.27
CA LYS A 63 16.72 -3.09 -7.27
C LYS A 63 18.12 -2.87 -6.66
N GLY A 64 18.25 -2.92 -5.33
CA GLY A 64 19.50 -2.63 -4.63
C GLY A 64 19.91 -1.16 -4.68
N ASP A 65 20.86 -0.77 -3.83
CA ASP A 65 21.16 0.63 -3.55
C ASP A 65 21.55 1.47 -4.78
N GLN A 66 22.26 0.90 -5.76
CA GLN A 66 22.65 1.61 -6.99
C GLN A 66 21.46 1.81 -7.95
N GLY A 67 20.72 0.73 -8.25
CA GLY A 67 19.54 0.80 -9.11
C GLY A 67 18.45 1.71 -8.51
N LEU A 68 18.29 1.67 -7.19
CA LEU A 68 17.36 2.56 -6.49
C LEU A 68 17.77 4.04 -6.63
N LYS A 69 19.06 4.38 -6.41
CA LYS A 69 19.55 5.76 -6.60
C LYS A 69 19.35 6.27 -8.03
N GLN A 70 19.54 5.41 -9.04
CA GLN A 70 19.27 5.72 -10.44
C GLN A 70 17.77 6.00 -10.68
N ILE A 71 16.88 5.14 -10.20
CA ILE A 71 15.42 5.30 -10.34
C ILE A 71 14.95 6.60 -9.67
N VAL A 72 15.37 6.85 -8.42
CA VAL A 72 15.02 8.07 -7.68
C VAL A 72 15.43 9.33 -8.45
N ARG A 73 16.69 9.39 -8.93
CA ARG A 73 17.19 10.52 -9.71
C ARG A 73 16.42 10.69 -11.01
N LYS A 74 16.25 9.63 -11.79
CA LYS A 74 15.54 9.63 -13.08
C LYS A 74 14.11 10.16 -12.93
N VAL A 75 13.37 9.70 -11.92
CA VAL A 75 11.99 10.15 -11.66
C VAL A 75 11.98 11.60 -11.19
N ALA A 76 12.86 12.00 -10.28
CA ALA A 76 12.92 13.38 -9.80
C ALA A 76 13.33 14.37 -10.91
N GLN A 77 14.28 14.00 -11.77
CA GLN A 77 14.69 14.82 -12.92
C GLN A 77 13.54 14.96 -13.94
N ALA A 78 12.88 13.84 -14.30
CA ALA A 78 11.75 13.85 -15.23
C ALA A 78 10.58 14.73 -14.75
N ASN A 79 10.31 14.75 -13.43
CA ASN A 79 9.23 15.57 -12.85
C ASN A 79 9.61 17.05 -12.63
N TYR A 80 10.90 17.43 -12.71
CA TYR A 80 11.32 18.82 -12.60
C TYR A 80 11.29 19.58 -13.94
N GLY A 81 11.32 18.86 -15.07
CA GLY A 81 11.09 19.43 -16.40
C GLY A 81 12.26 20.23 -17.00
N ILE A 82 13.47 20.08 -16.46
CA ILE A 82 14.70 20.62 -17.05
C ILE A 82 15.60 19.44 -17.43
N ALA A 83 15.97 19.33 -18.70
CA ALA A 83 16.97 18.36 -19.15
C ALA A 83 18.31 18.68 -18.46
N MET A 84 18.87 17.69 -17.76
CA MET A 84 20.13 17.85 -17.04
C MET A 84 21.28 17.42 -17.94
N GLU A 85 22.31 18.26 -18.04
CA GLU A 85 23.63 17.81 -18.45
C GLU A 85 24.26 16.98 -17.32
N ASP A 86 24.95 15.92 -17.74
CA ASP A 86 25.77 14.99 -16.97
C ASP A 86 25.07 14.07 -15.93
N GLU A 87 25.21 12.76 -16.16
CA GLU A 87 24.70 11.70 -15.29
C GLU A 87 25.69 11.33 -14.16
N THR A 88 26.92 11.87 -14.22
CA THR A 88 28.07 11.27 -13.53
C THR A 88 28.26 11.79 -12.10
N GLU A 89 28.09 13.09 -11.83
CA GLU A 89 28.14 13.65 -10.48
C GLU A 89 27.11 14.78 -10.29
N GLY A 90 26.52 14.88 -9.09
CA GLY A 90 26.01 16.15 -8.60
C GLY A 90 24.72 16.73 -9.21
N GLY A 91 23.95 15.98 -10.00
CA GLY A 91 22.59 16.39 -10.38
C GLY A 91 21.77 16.80 -9.14
N ASN A 92 20.83 17.76 -9.30
CA ASN A 92 20.15 18.50 -8.22
C ASN A 92 19.61 17.67 -7.03
N TYR A 93 19.42 16.35 -7.19
CA TYR A 93 18.95 15.44 -6.15
C TYR A 93 20.04 14.53 -5.60
N LYS A 94 20.41 14.74 -4.34
CA LYS A 94 21.24 13.81 -3.54
C LYS A 94 20.31 12.82 -2.84
N VAL A 95 20.62 11.52 -2.94
CA VAL A 95 19.78 10.44 -2.43
C VAL A 95 20.50 9.69 -1.32
N LYS A 96 19.89 9.60 -0.14
CA LYS A 96 20.33 8.73 0.95
C LYS A 96 19.34 7.57 1.12
N ILE A 97 19.89 6.41 1.47
CA ILE A 97 19.14 5.20 1.80
C ILE A 97 19.41 4.93 3.28
N ILE A 98 18.35 4.85 4.07
CA ILE A 98 18.40 4.67 5.52
C ILE A 98 17.61 3.39 5.83
N ARG A 99 18.17 2.53 6.68
CA ARG A 99 17.56 1.26 7.10
C ARG A 99 17.33 1.33 8.62
N PRO A 100 16.19 1.89 9.08
CA PRO A 100 15.96 2.16 10.50
C PRO A 100 15.54 0.92 11.31
N GLY A 101 15.32 -0.21 10.66
CA GLY A 101 14.98 -1.51 11.24
C GLY A 101 15.03 -2.59 10.17
N ASP A 102 14.84 -3.85 10.56
CA ASP A 102 14.90 -5.00 9.65
C ASP A 102 13.87 -4.88 8.53
N ASP A 103 14.31 -5.06 7.29
CA ASP A 103 13.53 -4.92 6.05
C ASP A 103 12.82 -3.56 5.83
N VAL A 104 13.03 -2.57 6.71
CA VAL A 104 12.53 -1.19 6.52
C VAL A 104 13.52 -0.39 5.67
N VAL A 105 13.02 0.27 4.63
CA VAL A 105 13.83 1.13 3.77
C VAL A 105 13.22 2.53 3.70
N ARG A 106 13.96 3.52 4.21
CA ARG A 106 13.63 4.94 4.09
C ARG A 106 14.55 5.62 3.09
N ILE A 107 13.95 6.28 2.11
CA ILE A 107 14.62 7.05 1.06
C ILE A 107 14.48 8.52 1.38
N GLU A 108 15.62 9.21 1.52
CA GLU A 108 15.71 10.67 1.69
C GLU A 108 16.25 11.28 0.40
N VAL A 109 15.52 12.25 -0.16
CA VAL A 109 15.85 12.96 -1.40
C VAL A 109 16.04 14.44 -1.09
N LEU A 110 17.26 14.91 -1.27
CA LEU A 110 17.67 16.30 -1.03
C LEU A 110 17.83 17.03 -2.35
N GLY A 111 16.92 17.96 -2.64
CA GLY A 111 16.96 18.81 -3.82
C GLY A 111 17.68 20.15 -3.54
N ASP A 112 18.54 20.58 -4.46
CA ASP A 112 19.19 21.90 -4.46
C ASP A 112 18.96 22.58 -5.82
N THR A 113 18.65 23.87 -5.86
CA THR A 113 18.52 24.65 -7.09
C THR A 113 18.69 26.15 -6.83
N VAL A 114 18.96 26.94 -7.87
CA VAL A 114 19.02 28.40 -7.79
C VAL A 114 17.85 29.05 -8.51
N SER A 115 17.30 30.10 -7.91
CA SER A 115 16.39 31.04 -8.58
C SER A 115 17.13 32.35 -8.86
N PRO A 116 17.33 32.73 -10.13
CA PRO A 116 17.69 34.08 -10.49
C PRO A 116 16.68 35.07 -9.93
N THR A 117 17.18 36.24 -9.57
CA THR A 117 16.38 37.39 -9.18
C THR A 117 16.50 38.48 -10.23
N PHE A 118 15.42 39.24 -10.40
CA PHE A 118 15.34 40.31 -11.40
C PHE A 118 15.49 41.69 -10.75
N PHE A 119 14.88 41.88 -9.57
CA PHE A 119 14.85 43.20 -8.91
C PHE A 119 15.81 43.27 -7.72
N THR A 120 15.91 42.22 -6.92
CA THR A 120 16.88 42.12 -5.82
C THR A 120 18.32 41.99 -6.30
N LYS A 121 18.53 41.67 -7.58
CA LYS A 121 19.81 41.85 -8.30
C LYS A 121 20.33 43.29 -8.26
N MET A 122 19.44 44.30 -8.33
CA MET A 122 19.82 45.71 -8.17
C MET A 122 20.32 46.04 -6.75
N LEU A 123 20.00 45.20 -5.76
CA LEU A 123 20.44 45.30 -4.37
C LEU A 123 21.65 44.39 -4.07
N GLY A 124 22.30 43.82 -5.10
CA GLY A 124 23.52 43.02 -4.95
C GLY A 124 23.32 41.55 -4.59
N ARG A 125 22.09 41.02 -4.64
CA ARG A 125 21.83 39.56 -4.59
C ARG A 125 21.37 39.09 -5.96
N GLU A 126 22.20 38.35 -6.67
CA GLU A 126 21.83 37.89 -8.03
C GLU A 126 20.88 36.69 -8.00
N ASP A 127 21.11 35.75 -7.08
CA ASP A 127 20.37 34.49 -6.95
C ASP A 127 19.87 34.21 -5.53
N VAL A 128 18.87 33.34 -5.42
CA VAL A 128 18.42 32.70 -4.17
C VAL A 128 18.58 31.18 -4.31
N THR A 129 19.42 30.59 -3.46
CA THR A 129 19.52 29.13 -3.33
C THR A 129 18.28 28.57 -2.62
N ILE A 130 17.66 27.56 -3.22
CA ILE A 130 16.45 26.88 -2.75
C ILE A 130 16.81 25.43 -2.47
N LYS A 131 16.48 24.94 -1.27
CA LYS A 131 16.70 23.55 -0.88
C LYS A 131 15.39 22.91 -0.42
N VAL A 132 15.23 21.64 -0.75
CA VAL A 132 14.10 20.79 -0.32
C VAL A 132 14.63 19.45 0.18
N ALA A 133 13.86 18.83 1.08
CA ALA A 133 14.09 17.48 1.56
C ALA A 133 12.75 16.75 1.54
N SER A 134 12.75 15.55 0.96
CA SER A 134 11.58 14.68 0.82
C SER A 134 11.94 13.29 1.32
N GLU A 135 11.04 12.64 2.05
CA GLU A 135 11.25 11.29 2.57
C GLU A 135 10.09 10.35 2.22
N ALA A 136 10.42 9.11 1.90
CA ALA A 136 9.45 8.03 1.74
C ALA A 136 9.99 6.76 2.41
N THR A 137 9.15 6.08 3.20
CA THR A 137 9.52 4.83 3.89
C THR A 137 8.67 3.69 3.38
N ARG A 138 9.30 2.59 2.99
CA ARG A 138 8.66 1.29 2.79
C ARG A 138 8.88 0.44 4.04
N PHE A 139 7.78 0.00 4.62
CA PHE A 139 7.74 -1.04 5.64
C PHE A 139 7.65 -2.41 4.96
N PRO A 140 8.16 -3.48 5.60
CA PRO A 140 7.87 -4.84 5.17
C PRO A 140 6.39 -5.20 5.44
N LEU A 141 5.95 -6.25 4.78
CA LEU A 141 4.61 -6.83 4.92
C LEU A 141 4.73 -8.29 5.37
N ASP A 142 3.80 -8.74 6.21
CA ASP A 142 3.50 -10.15 6.43
C ASP A 142 2.07 -10.37 5.91
N MET A 143 1.87 -11.21 4.89
CA MET A 143 0.56 -11.40 4.27
C MET A 143 0.16 -12.88 4.25
N SER A 144 -1.06 -13.16 4.73
CA SER A 144 -1.71 -14.46 4.55
C SER A 144 -2.79 -14.31 3.47
N LEU A 145 -2.62 -15.01 2.35
CA LEU A 145 -3.60 -15.08 1.27
C LEU A 145 -4.49 -16.30 1.50
N VAL A 146 -5.78 -16.05 1.67
CA VAL A 146 -6.80 -17.02 2.03
C VAL A 146 -7.64 -17.30 0.79
N LEU A 147 -7.47 -18.49 0.22
CA LEU A 147 -8.04 -18.90 -1.05
C LEU A 147 -9.22 -19.84 -0.85
N ASP A 148 -10.38 -19.41 -1.33
CA ASP A 148 -11.58 -20.22 -1.44
C ASP A 148 -11.39 -21.29 -2.52
N LEU A 149 -11.55 -22.55 -2.14
CA LEU A 149 -11.54 -23.71 -3.04
C LEU A 149 -12.94 -24.27 -3.29
N SER A 150 -14.00 -23.62 -2.83
CA SER A 150 -15.33 -24.21 -2.90
C SER A 150 -15.81 -24.47 -4.34
N TYR A 151 -16.63 -25.51 -4.50
CA TYR A 151 -17.12 -25.93 -5.81
C TYR A 151 -18.04 -24.90 -6.50
N SER A 152 -18.50 -23.86 -5.79
CA SER A 152 -19.26 -22.76 -6.39
C SER A 152 -18.40 -21.96 -7.38
N LEU A 153 -17.09 -21.77 -7.12
CA LEU A 153 -16.17 -21.11 -8.05
C LEU A 153 -16.07 -21.87 -9.38
N GLN A 154 -15.90 -23.19 -9.34
CA GLN A 154 -15.88 -24.02 -10.56
C GLN A 154 -17.22 -23.95 -11.30
N ARG A 155 -18.34 -24.03 -10.58
CA ARG A 155 -19.69 -23.94 -11.16
C ARG A 155 -19.94 -22.59 -11.84
N ASN A 156 -19.33 -21.53 -11.34
CA ASN A 156 -19.43 -20.17 -11.86
C ASN A 156 -18.35 -19.85 -12.93
N ASN A 157 -17.46 -20.79 -13.27
CA ASN A 157 -16.26 -20.60 -14.11
C ASN A 157 -15.32 -19.50 -13.60
N ALA A 158 -15.23 -19.34 -12.28
CA ALA A 158 -14.41 -18.31 -11.61
C ALA A 158 -13.19 -18.90 -10.86
N PHE A 159 -12.96 -20.21 -10.93
CA PHE A 159 -11.85 -20.87 -10.24
C PHE A 159 -10.51 -20.55 -10.91
N ASP A 160 -10.42 -20.75 -12.22
CA ASP A 160 -9.24 -20.42 -13.03
C ASP A 160 -8.89 -18.91 -12.91
N ASP A 161 -9.91 -18.02 -13.00
CA ASP A 161 -9.77 -16.57 -12.76
C ASP A 161 -9.21 -16.26 -11.36
N MET A 162 -9.59 -17.03 -10.34
CA MET A 162 -9.11 -16.89 -8.96
C MET A 162 -7.65 -17.34 -8.83
N GLN A 163 -7.26 -18.44 -9.49
CA GLN A 163 -5.86 -18.89 -9.55
C GLN A 163 -4.98 -17.87 -10.27
N ASP A 164 -5.38 -17.38 -11.45
CA ASP A 164 -4.67 -16.35 -12.21
C ASP A 164 -4.55 -15.05 -11.41
N ALA A 165 -5.63 -14.61 -10.76
CA ALA A 165 -5.61 -13.44 -9.90
C ALA A 165 -4.69 -13.63 -8.69
N ALA A 166 -4.65 -14.82 -8.08
CA ALA A 166 -3.80 -15.11 -6.92
C ALA A 166 -2.31 -15.13 -7.34
N SER A 167 -1.96 -15.90 -8.38
CA SER A 167 -0.61 -15.95 -8.93
C SER A 167 -0.13 -14.58 -9.42
N GLY A 168 -0.99 -13.77 -10.04
CA GLY A 168 -0.71 -12.39 -10.39
C GLY A 168 -0.60 -11.43 -9.19
N PHE A 169 -1.37 -11.67 -8.11
CA PHE A 169 -1.32 -10.86 -6.89
C PHE A 169 0.02 -11.01 -6.17
N LEU A 170 0.56 -12.23 -6.06
CA LEU A 170 1.88 -12.51 -5.47
C LEU A 170 3.01 -11.67 -6.12
N GLN A 171 2.95 -11.45 -7.45
CA GLN A 171 3.98 -10.69 -8.19
C GLN A 171 4.05 -9.19 -7.83
N ASN A 172 3.08 -8.65 -7.10
CA ASN A 172 3.09 -7.24 -6.68
C ASN A 172 4.00 -6.97 -5.46
N PHE A 173 4.50 -8.03 -4.81
CA PHE A 173 5.22 -7.95 -3.55
C PHE A 173 6.71 -8.26 -3.71
N ASP A 174 7.52 -7.81 -2.77
CA ASP A 174 8.99 -7.89 -2.83
C ASP A 174 9.44 -9.20 -2.17
N ASP A 175 9.73 -10.21 -3.00
CA ASP A 175 10.03 -11.60 -2.58
C ASP A 175 11.20 -11.74 -1.58
N ASN A 176 12.03 -10.71 -1.44
CA ASN A 176 13.17 -10.65 -0.51
C ASN A 176 12.89 -9.82 0.76
N THR A 177 11.82 -9.01 0.75
CA THR A 177 11.51 -8.03 1.81
C THR A 177 10.21 -8.37 2.53
N ASP A 178 9.18 -8.79 1.81
CA ASP A 178 7.89 -9.17 2.37
C ASP A 178 7.86 -10.68 2.69
N GLN A 179 6.96 -11.08 3.59
CA GLN A 179 6.61 -12.48 3.81
C GLN A 179 5.20 -12.76 3.33
N PHE A 180 5.02 -13.92 2.71
CA PHE A 180 3.74 -14.40 2.20
C PHE A 180 3.50 -15.81 2.70
N GLY A 181 2.26 -16.08 3.10
CA GLY A 181 1.73 -17.41 3.41
C GLY A 181 0.43 -17.61 2.62
N ILE A 182 0.07 -18.87 2.37
CA ILE A 182 -1.17 -19.24 1.70
C ILE A 182 -1.92 -20.20 2.62
N VAL A 183 -3.18 -19.87 2.86
CA VAL A 183 -4.18 -20.73 3.50
C VAL A 183 -5.24 -21.02 2.45
N THR A 184 -5.64 -22.27 2.30
CA THR A 184 -6.78 -22.65 1.45
C THR A 184 -7.94 -23.05 2.34
N TYR A 185 -9.17 -22.93 1.84
CA TYR A 185 -10.33 -23.50 2.53
C TYR A 185 -11.41 -24.01 1.57
N SER A 186 -12.07 -25.08 1.99
CA SER A 186 -13.34 -25.56 1.45
C SER A 186 -14.27 -25.86 2.63
N THR A 187 -14.63 -27.11 2.91
CA THR A 187 -15.31 -27.51 4.16
C THR A 187 -14.39 -27.34 5.38
N TRP A 188 -13.09 -27.59 5.23
CA TRP A 188 -12.01 -27.36 6.21
C TRP A 188 -11.00 -26.35 5.64
N ALA A 189 -10.02 -25.89 6.44
CA ALA A 189 -8.90 -25.08 5.95
C ALA A 189 -7.55 -25.78 6.14
N GLU A 190 -6.57 -25.43 5.29
CA GLU A 190 -5.21 -25.96 5.32
C GLU A 190 -4.18 -24.84 5.12
N GLU A 191 -3.07 -24.89 5.87
CA GLU A 191 -1.93 -24.00 5.69
C GLU A 191 -0.97 -24.61 4.67
N VAL A 192 -1.26 -24.39 3.38
CA VAL A 192 -0.47 -24.95 2.27
C VAL A 192 0.88 -24.25 2.09
N MET A 193 1.05 -23.03 2.60
CA MET A 193 2.36 -22.36 2.67
C MET A 193 2.47 -21.47 3.91
N SER A 194 3.48 -21.71 4.75
CA SER A 194 3.80 -20.86 5.89
C SER A 194 4.39 -19.51 5.49
N LEU A 195 4.17 -18.48 6.32
CA LEU A 195 4.71 -17.13 6.14
C LEU A 195 6.22 -17.14 5.90
N ARG A 196 6.64 -16.82 4.66
CA ARG A 196 8.04 -16.92 4.22
C ARG A 196 8.42 -15.86 3.20
N LYS A 197 9.72 -15.57 3.13
CA LYS A 197 10.38 -14.92 1.98
C LYS A 197 10.65 -15.97 0.90
N ASN A 198 11.01 -15.55 -0.31
CA ASN A 198 11.20 -16.43 -1.46
C ASN A 198 9.95 -17.32 -1.66
N PHE A 199 8.79 -16.66 -1.62
CA PHE A 199 7.46 -17.22 -1.75
C PHE A 199 7.01 -17.28 -3.20
N THR A 200 7.44 -16.38 -4.09
CA THR A 200 6.82 -16.24 -5.43
C THR A 200 6.79 -17.56 -6.22
N SER A 201 7.93 -18.23 -6.39
CA SER A 201 8.01 -19.49 -7.16
C SER A 201 7.25 -20.64 -6.49
N THR A 202 7.36 -20.79 -5.16
CA THR A 202 6.67 -21.84 -4.40
C THR A 202 5.16 -21.60 -4.36
N GLY A 203 4.74 -20.35 -4.14
CA GLY A 203 3.35 -19.93 -4.05
C GLY A 203 2.61 -20.07 -5.38
N THR A 204 3.20 -19.64 -6.49
CA THR A 204 2.64 -19.91 -7.84
C THR A 204 2.51 -21.41 -8.07
N SER A 205 3.55 -22.21 -7.82
CA SER A 205 3.46 -23.68 -7.98
C SER A 205 2.41 -24.36 -7.08
N ILE A 206 2.08 -23.77 -5.92
CA ILE A 206 0.99 -24.25 -5.06
C ILE A 206 -0.35 -23.84 -5.65
N ILE A 207 -0.51 -22.57 -6.02
CA ILE A 207 -1.74 -21.99 -6.58
C ILE A 207 -2.16 -22.72 -7.85
N ASP A 208 -1.23 -22.93 -8.77
CA ASP A 208 -1.46 -23.63 -10.05
C ASP A 208 -1.88 -25.11 -9.85
N GLY A 209 -1.56 -25.69 -8.69
CA GLY A 209 -1.93 -27.07 -8.31
C GLY A 209 -3.23 -27.20 -7.51
N LEU A 210 -3.91 -26.09 -7.21
CA LEU A 210 -5.19 -26.10 -6.49
C LEU A 210 -6.33 -26.63 -7.38
N ALA A 211 -7.34 -27.22 -6.75
CA ALA A 211 -8.55 -27.68 -7.42
C ALA A 211 -9.79 -27.36 -6.59
N ALA A 212 -10.91 -27.05 -7.25
CA ALA A 212 -12.16 -26.75 -6.59
C ALA A 212 -12.78 -28.02 -5.96
N ILE A 213 -13.19 -27.93 -4.69
CA ILE A 213 -13.70 -29.04 -3.89
C ILE A 213 -14.71 -28.55 -2.84
N SER A 214 -15.78 -29.33 -2.64
CA SER A 214 -16.71 -29.21 -1.50
C SER A 214 -17.32 -27.82 -1.25
N ASP A 215 -17.64 -27.54 0.02
CA ASP A 215 -18.33 -26.35 0.55
C ASP A 215 -17.42 -25.14 0.81
N THR A 216 -18.01 -24.06 1.33
CA THR A 216 -17.37 -22.77 1.58
C THR A 216 -17.35 -22.42 3.08
N ASN A 217 -16.28 -22.77 3.81
CA ASN A 217 -16.07 -22.47 5.23
C ASN A 217 -15.11 -21.28 5.44
N ILE A 218 -15.62 -20.07 5.18
CA ILE A 218 -14.84 -18.83 5.28
C ILE A 218 -14.28 -18.61 6.70
N SER A 219 -15.06 -18.98 7.73
CA SER A 219 -14.66 -18.90 9.14
C SER A 219 -13.36 -19.63 9.43
N GLU A 220 -13.22 -20.86 8.91
CA GLU A 220 -12.07 -21.71 9.18
C GLU A 220 -10.81 -21.23 8.44
N GLY A 221 -10.97 -20.75 7.19
CA GLY A 221 -9.87 -20.10 6.45
C GLY A 221 -9.34 -18.87 7.17
N LEU A 222 -10.23 -17.99 7.67
CA LEU A 222 -9.84 -16.81 8.44
C LEU A 222 -9.24 -17.16 9.81
N ARG A 223 -9.76 -18.20 10.49
CA ARG A 223 -9.22 -18.71 11.76
C ARG A 223 -7.78 -19.19 11.59
N LEU A 224 -7.51 -19.97 10.55
CA LEU A 224 -6.18 -20.52 10.29
C LEU A 224 -5.20 -19.43 9.81
N ALA A 225 -5.64 -18.48 8.98
CA ALA A 225 -4.84 -17.31 8.60
C ALA A 225 -4.44 -16.44 9.80
N LYS A 226 -5.33 -16.28 10.79
CA LYS A 226 -4.97 -15.64 12.06
C LYS A 226 -3.95 -16.47 12.84
N ALA A 227 -4.13 -17.78 12.94
CA ALA A 227 -3.21 -18.67 13.65
C ALA A 227 -1.79 -18.65 13.03
N GLN A 228 -1.68 -18.61 11.69
CA GLN A 228 -0.43 -18.42 10.95
C GLN A 228 0.26 -17.09 11.33
N HIS A 229 -0.51 -16.00 11.46
CA HIS A 229 0.01 -14.70 11.92
C HIS A 229 0.41 -14.67 13.39
N ASP A 230 -0.26 -15.44 14.24
CA ASP A 230 0.04 -15.55 15.68
C ASP A 230 1.29 -16.43 15.94
N SER A 231 1.53 -17.46 15.10
CA SER A 231 2.65 -18.40 15.23
C SER A 231 3.95 -17.93 14.57
N ALA A 232 3.88 -17.00 13.61
CA ALA A 232 5.04 -16.46 12.91
C ALA A 232 5.99 -15.66 13.82
N LEU A 233 7.30 -15.71 13.50
CA LEU A 233 8.32 -14.95 14.21
C LEU A 233 8.02 -13.43 14.15
N PRO A 234 8.13 -12.69 15.27
CA PRO A 234 7.68 -11.30 15.32
C PRO A 234 8.59 -10.36 14.52
N ARG A 235 8.04 -9.80 13.44
CA ARG A 235 8.67 -8.72 12.64
C ARG A 235 8.05 -7.38 13.05
N THR A 236 8.68 -6.69 13.99
CA THR A 236 8.09 -5.52 14.70
C THR A 236 7.73 -4.32 13.81
N ALA A 237 8.33 -4.21 12.62
CA ALA A 237 8.04 -3.18 11.63
C ALA A 237 7.14 -3.66 10.47
N ALA A 238 6.74 -4.94 10.45
CA ALA A 238 5.92 -5.51 9.39
C ALA A 238 4.44 -5.24 9.61
N LEU A 239 3.74 -4.86 8.54
CA LEU A 239 2.29 -4.79 8.56
C LEU A 239 1.72 -6.19 8.33
N LYS A 240 0.98 -6.73 9.31
CA LYS A 240 0.26 -8.00 9.19
C LYS A 240 -1.06 -7.79 8.46
N VAL A 241 -1.28 -8.55 7.38
CA VAL A 241 -2.49 -8.48 6.55
C VAL A 241 -3.02 -9.87 6.25
N VAL A 242 -4.34 -10.01 6.20
CA VAL A 242 -5.05 -11.17 5.68
C VAL A 242 -5.87 -10.71 4.47
N VAL A 243 -5.76 -11.42 3.35
CA VAL A 243 -6.51 -11.14 2.12
C VAL A 243 -7.33 -12.37 1.76
N LEU A 244 -8.63 -12.20 1.60
CA LEU A 244 -9.58 -13.29 1.29
C LEU A 244 -10.03 -13.19 -0.16
N PHE A 245 -9.85 -14.27 -0.93
CA PHE A 245 -10.39 -14.43 -2.28
C PHE A 245 -11.55 -15.44 -2.21
N THR A 246 -12.77 -15.04 -2.59
CA THR A 246 -14.01 -15.83 -2.46
C THR A 246 -15.10 -15.28 -3.39
N ASP A 247 -16.11 -16.10 -3.74
CA ASP A 247 -17.37 -15.62 -4.34
C ASP A 247 -18.40 -15.12 -3.31
N GLY A 248 -18.08 -15.22 -2.01
CA GLY A 248 -18.80 -14.62 -0.91
C GLY A 248 -19.98 -15.44 -0.37
N ARG A 249 -20.06 -16.74 -0.67
CA ARG A 249 -21.19 -17.61 -0.30
C ARG A 249 -20.82 -18.68 0.74
N PRO A 250 -20.72 -18.36 2.03
CA PRO A 250 -20.45 -19.38 3.05
C PRO A 250 -21.57 -20.44 3.09
N THR A 251 -21.21 -21.71 2.95
CA THR A 251 -22.12 -22.87 3.07
C THR A 251 -21.72 -23.83 4.19
N ALA A 252 -20.55 -23.63 4.79
CA ALA A 252 -20.03 -24.45 5.87
C ALA A 252 -19.47 -23.61 7.03
N PHE A 253 -19.41 -24.21 8.21
CA PHE A 253 -18.74 -23.67 9.39
C PHE A 253 -18.23 -24.79 10.30
N ALA A 254 -17.29 -24.43 11.18
CA ALA A 254 -16.75 -25.31 12.22
C ALA A 254 -17.05 -24.72 13.61
N ASP A 255 -17.44 -25.58 14.55
CA ASP A 255 -17.61 -25.23 15.96
C ASP A 255 -17.40 -26.48 16.84
N ASN A 256 -17.26 -26.27 18.15
CA ASN A 256 -17.32 -27.32 19.14
C ASN A 256 -18.79 -27.58 19.50
N PHE A 257 -19.39 -28.54 18.81
CA PHE A 257 -20.77 -28.93 19.05
C PHE A 257 -20.87 -29.75 20.35
N TRP A 258 -21.61 -29.19 21.30
CA TRP A 258 -22.10 -29.91 22.47
C TRP A 258 -23.33 -30.70 22.10
N MET A 259 -23.50 -31.81 22.79
CA MET A 259 -24.43 -32.86 22.48
C MET A 259 -24.89 -33.44 23.90
N ASP A 260 -26.13 -33.93 24.12
CA ASP A 260 -26.69 -34.56 25.39
C ASP A 260 -27.44 -35.95 25.26
N GLY A 261 -26.78 -37.12 25.42
CA GLY A 261 -27.24 -38.53 25.08
C GLY A 261 -26.18 -39.68 25.27
N ALA A 262 -25.85 -40.50 24.23
CA ALA A 262 -24.59 -41.30 24.00
C ALA A 262 -24.54 -42.02 22.60
N THR A 263 -25.45 -41.69 21.69
CA THR A 263 -25.85 -42.49 20.51
C THR A 263 -25.90 -41.66 19.22
N ASP A 264 -25.28 -40.49 19.23
CA ASP A 264 -25.87 -39.33 18.57
C ASP A 264 -24.93 -38.78 17.51
N THR A 265 -25.45 -38.62 16.30
CA THR A 265 -24.65 -38.43 15.10
C THR A 265 -24.95 -37.08 14.44
N CYS A 266 -23.90 -36.42 13.96
CA CYS A 266 -24.04 -35.25 13.10
C CYS A 266 -24.61 -35.69 11.73
N ALA A 267 -25.92 -35.57 11.54
CA ALA A 267 -26.58 -35.77 10.25
C ALA A 267 -26.93 -34.41 9.62
N ALA A 268 -26.61 -34.24 8.34
CA ALA A 268 -27.12 -33.13 7.56
C ALA A 268 -28.60 -33.39 7.22
N GLU A 269 -29.51 -32.53 7.67
CA GLU A 269 -30.93 -32.63 7.33
C GLU A 269 -31.17 -32.03 5.93
N GLU A 270 -31.24 -32.88 4.90
CA GLU A 270 -31.68 -32.48 3.56
C GLU A 270 -33.16 -32.04 3.60
N THR A 271 -33.38 -30.76 3.91
CA THR A 271 -34.70 -30.13 3.72
C THR A 271 -34.97 -30.00 2.23
N SER A 272 -35.81 -30.89 1.72
CA SER A 272 -36.24 -30.94 0.32
C SER A 272 -37.17 -29.75 -0.03
N GLY A 273 -36.59 -28.56 -0.17
CA GLY A 273 -37.30 -27.32 -0.48
C GLY A 273 -36.39 -26.20 -1.00
N THR A 274 -36.46 -25.96 -2.31
CA THR A 274 -36.15 -24.68 -3.00
C THR A 274 -35.06 -23.77 -2.43
N SER A 275 -33.91 -23.71 -3.12
CA SER A 275 -32.94 -22.60 -3.15
C SER A 275 -32.57 -21.95 -1.81
N GLY A 276 -31.47 -22.42 -1.21
CA GLY A 276 -30.84 -21.75 -0.05
C GLY A 276 -31.10 -22.42 1.29
N ALA A 277 -31.14 -23.76 1.32
CA ALA A 277 -31.14 -24.52 2.57
C ALA A 277 -29.81 -24.33 3.31
N VAL A 278 -29.79 -23.42 4.28
CA VAL A 278 -28.82 -23.47 5.38
C VAL A 278 -29.07 -24.78 6.11
N GLY A 279 -28.06 -25.66 6.14
CA GLY A 279 -28.14 -26.92 6.87
C GLY A 279 -28.25 -26.67 8.38
N PHE A 280 -29.48 -26.59 8.90
CA PHE A 280 -29.71 -26.60 10.34
C PHE A 280 -29.45 -28.01 10.85
N ALA A 281 -28.33 -28.21 11.54
CA ALA A 281 -28.13 -29.42 12.33
C ALA A 281 -29.17 -29.43 13.46
N ARG A 282 -30.24 -30.22 13.31
CA ARG A 282 -31.16 -30.52 14.40
C ARG A 282 -30.50 -31.53 15.34
N ILE A 283 -29.68 -31.02 16.24
CA ILE A 283 -28.93 -31.82 17.23
C ILE A 283 -29.91 -32.51 18.19
N VAL A 284 -29.72 -33.82 18.38
CA VAL A 284 -30.43 -34.65 19.35
C VAL A 284 -29.40 -35.63 19.95
N GLY A 285 -28.87 -35.37 21.15
CA GLY A 285 -28.00 -36.32 21.89
C GLY A 285 -26.46 -35.99 21.97
N SER A 286 -25.52 -36.84 22.53
CA SER A 286 -24.20 -36.58 23.27
C SER A 286 -22.76 -36.53 22.70
N GLY A 287 -21.96 -35.69 23.40
CA GLY A 287 -20.52 -35.46 23.26
C GLY A 287 -20.11 -33.97 23.34
N SER A 288 -18.81 -33.68 23.31
CA SER A 288 -18.31 -32.42 22.76
C SER A 288 -17.38 -32.79 21.61
N ALA A 289 -17.77 -32.49 20.38
CA ALA A 289 -17.03 -32.85 19.18
C ALA A 289 -16.79 -31.62 18.30
N THR A 290 -15.55 -31.44 17.82
CA THR A 290 -15.26 -30.45 16.77
C THR A 290 -15.76 -31.03 15.45
N GLY A 291 -16.78 -30.41 14.88
CA GLY A 291 -17.44 -30.89 13.66
C GLY A 291 -17.39 -29.85 12.53
N TYR A 292 -17.47 -30.33 11.30
CA TYR A 292 -17.72 -29.51 10.12
C TYR A 292 -19.15 -29.79 9.61
N LEU A 293 -19.94 -28.74 9.42
CA LEU A 293 -21.25 -28.82 8.77
C LEU A 293 -21.16 -28.18 7.39
N GLY A 294 -21.74 -28.81 6.37
CA GLY A 294 -21.70 -28.37 4.96
C GLY A 294 -22.81 -29.03 4.11
N SER A 295 -22.96 -28.58 2.87
CA SER A 295 -23.98 -28.99 1.92
C SER A 295 -23.44 -29.88 0.80
N ALA A 296 -23.60 -31.20 0.96
CA ALA A 296 -23.13 -32.18 -0.02
C ALA A 296 -23.83 -32.01 -1.40
N PRO A 297 -23.09 -31.98 -2.53
CA PRO A 297 -23.69 -31.93 -3.86
C PRO A 297 -24.18 -33.31 -4.32
N GLY A 298 -25.43 -33.66 -4.01
CA GLY A 298 -26.18 -34.68 -4.74
C GLY A 298 -25.66 -36.12 -4.65
N GLY A 299 -25.07 -36.49 -3.51
CA GLY A 299 -24.60 -37.85 -3.24
C GLY A 299 -24.82 -38.21 -1.77
N THR A 300 -25.36 -39.40 -1.51
CA THR A 300 -25.71 -39.89 -0.16
C THR A 300 -24.53 -39.80 0.81
N THR A 301 -24.68 -39.04 1.89
CA THR A 301 -23.67 -38.89 2.94
C THR A 301 -23.50 -40.19 3.74
N SER A 302 -22.40 -40.89 3.54
CA SER A 302 -21.82 -41.75 4.57
C SER A 302 -20.82 -40.93 5.37
N GLY A 303 -21.17 -40.50 6.58
CA GLY A 303 -20.23 -39.87 7.48
C GLY A 303 -19.16 -40.88 7.91
N SER A 304 -17.95 -40.77 7.37
CA SER A 304 -16.79 -41.47 7.93
C SER A 304 -16.39 -40.75 9.21
N GLY A 305 -16.74 -41.33 10.35
CA GLY A 305 -16.16 -40.91 11.63
C GLY A 305 -14.64 -41.01 11.55
N ILE A 306 -13.95 -39.94 11.92
CA ILE A 306 -12.55 -40.04 12.30
C ILE A 306 -12.56 -40.48 13.76
N ASP A 307 -12.32 -41.77 13.99
CA ASP A 307 -12.04 -42.27 15.33
C ASP A 307 -10.79 -41.55 15.89
N SER A 308 -10.88 -41.15 17.15
CA SER A 308 -9.75 -40.70 17.96
C SER A 308 -9.71 -41.55 19.24
N ASP A 309 -8.50 -41.99 19.63
CA ASP A 309 -8.21 -42.82 20.82
C ASP A 309 -8.87 -42.32 22.13
#